data_AF-A0A7X9CNX7-F1
#
_entry.id   AF-A0A7X9CNX7-F1
#
_cell.length_a   1.000
_cell.length_b   1.000
_cell.length_c   1.000
_cell.angle_alpha   90.00
_cell.angle_beta   90.00
_cell.angle_gamma   90.00
#
_symmetry.space_group_name_H-M   'P 1'
#
loop_
_entity.id
_entity.type
_entity.pdbx_description
1 polymer ?
#
loop_
_entity_poly.entity_id
_entity_poly.type
_entity_poly.pdbx_seq_one_letter_code
_entity_poly.pdbx_strand_id
1 'polypeptide(L)'
;MVDFNDKITYCRDKLLNFIQDWESTKGLDIIIDIYDEIRYSGMKKDNIRQKYLKILYNIKRSKNWHTILEKEDWTKLELFLNEFLEIQYDGKNYYIGKNCFSNLSLDELYQILLEAKYIKEKEINSIDNMEVL
;
A
#
# COMPACT_ATOMS: atom_id res chain seq x y z
N MET A 1 -2.91 -13.34 24.08
CA MET A 1 -3.96 -12.67 23.29
C MET A 1 -3.35 -11.35 22.88
N VAL A 2 -2.88 -11.23 21.64
CA VAL A 2 -2.23 -9.99 21.16
C VAL A 2 -3.35 -8.96 21.03
N ASP A 3 -3.22 -7.83 21.72
CA ASP A 3 -4.28 -6.82 21.78
C ASP A 3 -4.53 -6.29 20.36
N PHE A 4 -5.76 -5.88 20.05
CA PHE A 4 -6.10 -5.42 18.69
C PHE A 4 -5.22 -4.24 18.25
N ASN A 5 -4.85 -3.39 19.22
CA ASN A 5 -3.89 -2.29 19.04
C ASN A 5 -2.47 -2.77 18.69
N ASP A 6 -2.04 -3.91 19.24
CA ASP A 6 -0.70 -4.46 18.99
C ASP A 6 -0.56 -4.93 17.54
N LYS A 7 -1.63 -5.46 16.94
CA LYS A 7 -1.62 -5.94 15.55
C LYS A 7 -1.52 -4.79 14.55
N ILE A 8 -2.31 -3.72 14.73
CA ILE A 8 -2.25 -2.54 13.85
C ILE A 8 -0.87 -1.90 13.96
N THR A 9 -0.38 -1.70 15.19
CA THR A 9 0.96 -1.15 15.44
C THR A 9 2.04 -2.00 14.79
N TYR A 10 2.00 -3.33 14.96
CA TYR A 10 2.95 -4.23 14.33
C TYR A 10 2.95 -4.15 12.80
N CYS A 11 1.78 -4.10 12.17
CA CYS A 11 1.70 -3.96 10.72
C CYS A 11 2.17 -2.59 10.23
N ARG A 12 1.84 -1.53 10.97
CA ARG A 12 2.30 -0.18 10.67
C ARG A 12 3.82 -0.10 10.73
N ASP A 13 4.43 -0.62 11.79
CA ASP A 13 5.89 -0.58 11.96
C ASP A 13 6.59 -1.42 10.87
N LYS A 14 5.99 -2.55 10.45
CA LYS A 14 6.47 -3.32 9.29
C LYS A 14 6.40 -2.52 7.99
N LEU A 15 5.33 -1.77 7.77
CA LEU A 15 5.19 -0.91 6.59
C LEU A 15 6.25 0.20 6.60
N LEU A 16 6.37 0.93 7.71
CA LEU A 16 7.33 2.02 7.85
C LEU A 16 8.76 1.56 7.59
N ASN A 17 9.17 0.43 8.17
CA ASN A 17 10.49 -0.14 7.93
C ASN A 17 10.70 -0.54 6.47
N PHE A 18 9.67 -1.02 5.77
CA PHE A 18 9.78 -1.38 4.36
C PHE A 18 9.93 -0.15 3.45
N ILE A 19 9.23 0.94 3.75
CA ILE A 19 9.25 2.17 2.95
C ILE A 19 10.32 3.18 3.39
N GLN A 20 11.15 2.84 4.38
CA GLN A 20 12.12 3.78 4.97
C GLN A 20 13.05 4.39 3.92
N ASP A 21 13.44 3.64 2.89
CA ASP A 21 14.35 4.05 1.82
C ASP A 21 13.61 4.58 0.59
N TRP A 22 12.30 4.83 0.69
CA TRP A 22 11.54 5.45 -0.38
C TRP A 22 11.85 6.95 -0.42
N GLU A 23 12.08 7.48 -1.61
CA GLU A 23 12.38 8.90 -1.81
C GLU A 23 11.12 9.69 -2.19
N SER A 24 10.01 8.99 -2.47
CA SER A 24 8.72 9.56 -2.80
C SER A 24 7.57 8.74 -2.20
N THR A 25 6.39 9.35 -2.10
CA THR A 25 5.16 8.68 -1.68
C THR A 25 4.27 8.27 -2.84
N LYS A 26 4.66 8.50 -4.10
CA LYS A 26 3.80 8.30 -5.29
C LYS A 26 3.22 6.88 -5.38
N GLY A 27 4.02 5.88 -4.99
CA GLY A 27 3.56 4.49 -4.94
C GLY A 27 2.45 4.27 -3.92
N LEU A 28 2.54 4.90 -2.74
CA LEU A 28 1.48 4.87 -1.73
C LEU A 28 0.25 5.65 -2.19
N ASP A 29 0.45 6.80 -2.83
CA ASP A 29 -0.64 7.64 -3.36
C ASP A 29 -1.53 6.85 -4.30
N ILE A 30 -0.95 6.13 -5.27
CA ILE A 30 -1.71 5.27 -6.19
C ILE A 30 -2.56 4.25 -5.42
N ILE A 31 -1.98 3.58 -4.43
CA ILE A 31 -2.65 2.52 -3.67
C ILE A 31 -3.80 3.08 -2.82
N ILE A 32 -3.62 4.27 -2.27
CA ILE A 32 -4.61 5.02 -1.47
C ILE A 32 -5.75 5.52 -2.39
N ASP A 33 -5.41 6.17 -3.49
CA ASP A 33 -6.37 6.74 -4.45
C ASP A 33 -7.30 5.66 -5.03
N ILE A 34 -6.76 4.48 -5.36
CA ILE A 34 -7.57 3.34 -5.83
C ILE A 34 -8.59 2.92 -4.77
N TYR A 35 -8.21 2.90 -3.49
CA TYR A 35 -9.14 2.54 -2.43
C TYR A 35 -10.23 3.60 -2.29
N ASP A 36 -9.86 4.88 -2.29
CA ASP A 36 -10.82 5.98 -2.19
C ASP A 36 -11.83 5.95 -3.34
N GLU A 37 -11.37 5.77 -4.58
CA GLU A 37 -12.24 5.68 -5.75
C GLU A 37 -13.28 4.54 -5.61
N ILE A 38 -12.85 3.37 -5.14
CA ILE A 38 -13.73 2.20 -5.03
C ILE A 38 -14.65 2.32 -3.81
N ARG A 39 -14.18 2.89 -2.69
CA ARG A 39 -14.96 3.00 -1.45
C ARG A 39 -16.24 3.81 -1.67
N TYR A 40 -16.17 4.87 -2.47
CA TYR A 40 -17.31 5.73 -2.77
C TYR A 40 -18.18 5.22 -3.94
N SER A 41 -17.89 4.04 -4.50
CA SER A 41 -18.60 3.52 -5.67
C SER A 41 -19.96 2.84 -5.37
N GLY A 42 -20.48 2.96 -4.14
CA GLY A 42 -21.77 2.37 -3.73
C GLY A 42 -21.81 0.83 -3.66
N MET A 43 -20.65 0.17 -3.68
CA MET A 43 -20.54 -1.29 -3.64
C MET A 43 -20.65 -1.86 -2.22
N LYS A 44 -21.05 -3.14 -2.10
CA LYS A 44 -20.99 -3.88 -0.82
C LYS A 44 -19.53 -4.07 -0.37
N LYS A 45 -19.26 -4.04 0.95
CA LYS A 45 -17.92 -4.08 1.54
C LYS A 45 -17.04 -5.25 1.04
N ASP A 46 -17.58 -6.46 0.96
CA ASP A 46 -16.81 -7.62 0.46
C ASP A 46 -16.45 -7.50 -1.02
N ASN A 47 -17.33 -6.89 -1.81
CA ASN A 47 -17.08 -6.62 -3.23
C ASN A 47 -16.02 -5.53 -3.40
N ILE A 48 -15.98 -4.54 -2.50
CA ILE A 48 -14.94 -3.49 -2.48
C ILE A 48 -13.56 -4.13 -2.29
N ARG A 49 -13.40 -5.03 -1.30
CA ARG A 49 -12.11 -5.71 -1.06
C ARG A 49 -11.66 -6.52 -2.26
N GLN A 50 -12.54 -7.34 -2.83
CA GLN A 50 -12.19 -8.14 -4.00
C GLN A 50 -11.84 -7.27 -5.21
N LYS A 51 -12.58 -6.18 -5.44
CA LYS A 51 -12.29 -5.23 -6.53
C LYS A 51 -10.95 -4.52 -6.33
N TYR A 52 -10.68 -4.05 -5.12
CA TYR A 52 -9.42 -3.41 -4.77
C TYR A 52 -8.22 -4.32 -5.01
N LEU A 53 -8.24 -5.52 -4.44
CA LEU A 53 -7.15 -6.49 -4.59
C LEU A 53 -6.98 -6.96 -6.04
N LYS A 54 -8.08 -7.07 -6.80
CA LYS A 54 -8.02 -7.33 -8.25
C LYS A 54 -7.28 -6.23 -9.01
N ILE A 55 -7.54 -4.97 -8.67
CA ILE A 55 -6.85 -3.84 -9.31
C ILE A 55 -5.36 -3.88 -8.96
N LEU A 56 -5.00 -4.05 -7.69
CA LEU A 56 -3.60 -4.20 -7.27
C LEU A 56 -2.90 -5.38 -7.98
N TYR A 57 -3.59 -6.52 -8.11
CA TYR A 57 -3.08 -7.67 -8.85
C TYR A 57 -2.84 -7.38 -10.33
N ASN A 58 -3.72 -6.59 -10.96
CA ASN A 58 -3.55 -6.18 -12.35
C ASN A 58 -2.40 -5.17 -12.51
N ILE A 59 -2.22 -4.28 -11.54
CA ILE A 59 -1.11 -3.31 -11.52
C ILE A 59 0.22 -4.05 -11.56
N LYS A 60 0.46 -4.96 -10.60
CA LYS A 60 1.72 -5.73 -10.55
C LYS A 60 1.98 -6.62 -11.78
N ARG A 61 0.96 -6.92 -12.59
CA ARG A 61 1.09 -7.70 -13.83
C ARG A 61 1.23 -6.84 -15.08
N SER A 62 0.94 -5.55 -14.98
CA SER A 62 1.01 -4.63 -16.11
C SER A 62 2.45 -4.25 -16.38
N LYS A 63 2.83 -4.25 -17.66
CA LYS A 63 4.17 -3.85 -18.11
C LYS A 63 4.28 -2.34 -18.37
N ASN A 64 3.18 -1.59 -18.30
CA ASN A 64 3.10 -0.23 -18.84
C ASN A 64 3.25 0.87 -17.79
N TRP A 65 3.46 0.55 -16.51
CA TRP A 65 3.51 1.56 -15.45
C TRP A 65 4.73 2.48 -15.52
N HIS A 66 5.77 2.07 -16.24
CA HIS A 66 6.94 2.92 -16.55
C HIS A 66 6.60 4.19 -17.35
N THR A 67 5.40 4.31 -17.92
CA THR A 67 4.94 5.54 -18.59
C THR A 67 4.21 6.50 -17.66
N ILE A 68 3.90 6.08 -16.43
CA ILE A 68 3.14 6.86 -15.43
C ILE A 68 4.05 7.20 -14.24
N LEU A 69 4.87 6.24 -13.84
CA LEU A 69 5.82 6.37 -12.75
C LEU A 69 7.25 6.39 -13.27
N GLU A 70 8.09 7.12 -12.56
CA GLU A 70 9.53 6.99 -12.73
C GLU A 70 9.96 5.56 -12.41
N LYS A 71 11.06 5.12 -13.02
CA LYS A 71 11.52 3.73 -12.92
C LYS A 71 11.72 3.29 -11.46
N GLU A 72 12.25 4.19 -10.63
CA GLU A 72 12.47 3.93 -9.22
C GLU A 72 11.16 3.76 -8.44
N ASP A 73 10.23 4.71 -8.58
CA ASP A 73 8.89 4.65 -7.97
C ASP A 73 8.16 3.37 -8.39
N TRP A 74 8.25 3.00 -9.67
CA TRP A 74 7.68 1.75 -10.17
C TRP A 74 8.33 0.52 -9.54
N THR A 75 9.66 0.49 -9.45
CA THR A 75 10.38 -0.66 -8.85
C THR A 75 9.98 -0.85 -7.39
N LYS A 76 9.90 0.24 -6.62
CA LYS A 76 9.47 0.24 -5.22
C LYS A 76 8.01 -0.23 -5.08
N LEU A 77 7.10 0.27 -5.93
CA LEU A 77 5.71 -0.18 -5.96
C LEU A 77 5.57 -1.66 -6.36
N GLU A 78 6.36 -2.14 -7.31
CA GLU A 78 6.37 -3.54 -7.73
C GLU A 78 6.79 -4.45 -6.58
N LEU A 79 7.88 -4.13 -5.88
CA LEU A 79 8.32 -4.85 -4.67
C LEU A 79 7.24 -4.82 -3.57
N PHE A 80 6.59 -3.67 -3.38
CA PHE A 80 5.50 -3.54 -2.42
C PHE A 80 4.35 -4.51 -2.71
N LEU A 81 3.93 -4.62 -3.97
CA LEU A 81 2.81 -5.48 -4.36
C LEU A 81 3.18 -6.97 -4.44
N ASN A 82 4.41 -7.29 -4.85
CA ASN A 82 4.86 -8.67 -5.06
C ASN A 82 5.45 -9.32 -3.82
N GLU A 83 6.26 -8.60 -3.05
CA GLU A 83 7.04 -9.16 -1.94
C GLU A 83 6.48 -8.73 -0.58
N PHE A 84 6.06 -7.47 -0.44
CA PHE A 84 5.59 -7.00 0.86
C PHE A 84 4.14 -7.41 1.15
N LEU A 85 3.19 -7.02 0.28
CA LEU A 85 1.79 -7.44 0.39
C LEU A 85 1.53 -8.83 -0.20
N GLU A 86 2.42 -9.32 -1.06
CA GLU A 86 2.28 -10.62 -1.72
C GLU A 86 0.88 -10.81 -2.35
N ILE A 87 0.44 -9.86 -3.18
CA ILE A 87 -0.90 -9.92 -3.76
C ILE A 87 -1.04 -11.14 -4.68
N GLN A 88 -2.02 -12.02 -4.41
CA GLN A 88 -2.19 -13.31 -5.07
C GLN A 88 -3.62 -13.52 -5.58
N TYR A 89 -3.78 -14.52 -6.47
CA TYR A 89 -5.05 -14.96 -7.04
C TYR A 89 -5.08 -16.49 -7.08
N ASP A 90 -6.10 -17.12 -6.49
CA ASP A 90 -6.24 -18.58 -6.40
C ASP A 90 -7.13 -19.19 -7.50
N GLY A 91 -7.53 -18.41 -8.50
CA GLY A 91 -8.52 -18.82 -9.51
C GLY A 91 -9.95 -18.41 -9.18
N LYS A 92 -10.23 -17.96 -7.95
CA LYS A 92 -11.55 -17.46 -7.54
C LYS A 92 -11.49 -16.09 -6.90
N ASN A 93 -10.58 -15.87 -5.95
CA ASN A 93 -10.47 -14.67 -5.14
C ASN A 93 -9.06 -14.08 -5.20
N TYR A 94 -9.00 -12.77 -4.98
CA TYR A 94 -7.78 -12.02 -4.78
C TYR A 94 -7.53 -11.84 -3.29
N TYR A 95 -6.28 -12.00 -2.85
CA TYR A 95 -5.89 -11.94 -1.45
C TYR A 95 -4.47 -11.41 -1.27
N ILE A 96 -4.20 -10.94 -0.05
CA ILE A 96 -2.85 -10.60 0.43
C ILE A 96 -2.23 -11.90 0.94
N GLY A 97 -0.96 -12.14 0.62
CA GLY A 97 -0.22 -13.32 1.08
C GLY A 97 -0.10 -13.37 2.60
N LYS A 98 0.49 -14.45 3.13
CA LYS A 98 0.39 -14.78 4.55
C LYS A 98 1.35 -13.94 5.41
N ASN A 99 0.99 -12.67 5.58
CA ASN A 99 1.67 -11.69 6.42
C ASN A 99 0.68 -11.09 7.44
N CYS A 100 1.10 -10.06 8.17
CA CYS A 100 0.23 -9.44 9.17
C CYS A 100 -0.98 -8.71 8.56
N PHE A 101 -0.88 -8.27 7.29
CA PHE A 101 -1.91 -7.53 6.55
C PHE A 101 -3.03 -8.45 6.04
N SER A 102 -2.79 -9.76 5.91
CA SER A 102 -3.80 -10.72 5.42
C SER A 102 -5.08 -10.71 6.26
N ASN A 103 -4.92 -10.44 7.55
CA ASN A 103 -5.99 -10.45 8.54
C ASN A 103 -6.58 -9.06 8.78
N LEU A 104 -6.10 -8.02 8.10
CA LEU A 104 -6.63 -6.67 8.26
C LEU A 104 -7.89 -6.48 7.41
N SER A 105 -8.84 -5.76 7.99
CA SER A 105 -9.92 -5.17 7.21
C SER A 105 -9.35 -4.15 6.21
N LEU A 106 -10.11 -3.84 5.18
CA LEU A 106 -9.64 -2.89 4.18
C LEU A 106 -9.50 -1.47 4.75
N ASP A 107 -10.34 -1.12 5.73
CA ASP A 107 -10.29 0.18 6.41
C ASP A 107 -9.05 0.29 7.32
N GLU A 108 -8.66 -0.80 7.98
CA GLU A 108 -7.43 -0.88 8.78
C GLU A 108 -6.18 -0.78 7.91
N LEU A 109 -6.15 -1.49 6.77
CA LEU A 109 -5.06 -1.38 5.81
C LEU A 109 -4.94 0.06 5.29
N TYR A 110 -6.08 0.67 4.93
CA TYR A 110 -6.12 2.05 4.46
C TYR A 110 -5.61 3.05 5.50
N GLN A 111 -6.02 2.90 6.76
CA GLN A 111 -5.51 3.74 7.85
C GLN A 111 -3.99 3.62 7.99
N ILE A 112 -3.45 2.41 7.96
CA ILE A 112 -2.00 2.18 8.05
C ILE A 112 -1.26 2.82 6.87
N LEU A 113 -1.82 2.75 5.65
CA LEU A 113 -1.24 3.39 4.47
C LEU A 113 -1.22 4.92 4.60
N LEU A 114 -2.30 5.54 5.09
CA LEU A 114 -2.35 6.98 5.35
C LEU A 114 -1.33 7.43 6.40
N GLU A 115 -1.23 6.70 7.51
CA GLU A 115 -0.25 7.00 8.56
C GLU A 115 1.18 6.90 8.05
N ALA A 116 1.49 5.84 7.29
CA ALA A 116 2.81 5.64 6.71
C ALA A 116 3.16 6.71 5.69
N LYS A 117 2.22 7.09 4.81
CA LYS A 117 2.37 8.21 3.88
C LYS A 117 2.70 9.50 4.63
N TYR A 118 1.91 9.85 5.65
CA TYR A 118 2.10 11.09 6.41
C TYR A 118 3.49 11.17 7.09
N ILE A 119 3.95 10.07 7.67
CA ILE A 119 5.28 9.99 8.26
C ILE A 119 6.35 10.17 7.18
N LYS A 120 6.19 9.51 6.03
CA LYS A 120 7.15 9.58 4.94
C LYS A 120 7.24 10.98 4.30
N GLU A 121 6.11 11.65 4.10
CA GLU A 121 6.07 13.04 3.64
C GLU A 121 6.82 13.96 4.60
N LYS A 122 6.70 13.77 5.92
CA LYS A 122 7.46 14.54 6.90
C LYS A 122 8.96 14.31 6.80
N GLU A 123 9.39 13.07 6.62
CA GLU A 123 10.81 12.73 6.46
C GLU A 123 11.39 13.39 5.22
N ILE A 124 10.72 13.25 4.07
CA ILE A 124 11.15 13.84 2.79
C ILE A 124 11.25 15.36 2.91
N ASN A 125 10.18 16.02 3.39
CA ASN A 125 10.18 17.47 3.57
C ASN A 125 11.26 17.95 4.58
N SER A 126 11.62 17.14 5.58
CA SER A 126 12.66 17.50 6.53
C SER A 126 14.05 17.42 5.91
N ILE A 127 14.30 16.45 5.04
CA ILE A 127 15.54 16.29 4.28
C ILE A 127 15.71 17.44 3.30
N ASP A 128 14.65 17.77 2.54
CA ASP A 128 14.67 18.89 1.58
C ASP A 128 15.01 20.23 2.25
N ASN A 129 14.52 20.45 3.48
CA ASN A 129 14.84 21.65 4.25
C ASN A 129 16.28 21.69 4.79
N MET A 130 16.95 20.54 4.94
CA MET A 130 18.35 20.46 5.39
C MET A 130 19.35 20.66 4.24
N GLU A 131 19.00 20.29 3.00
CA GLU A 131 19.89 20.48 1.83
C GLU A 131 19.91 21.93 1.30
N VAL A 132 19.01 22.79 1.77
CA VAL A 132 18.88 24.20 1.34
C VAL A 132 19.63 25.18 2.28
N LEU A 133 20.29 24.68 3.34
CA LEU A 133 21.07 25.47 4.31
C LEU A 133 22.59 25.24 4.16
#